data_AF-A0A381TQR2-F1
#
_entry.id   AF-A0A381TQR2-F1
#
_cell.length_a   1.000
_cell.length_b   1.000
_cell.length_c   1.000
_cell.angle_alpha   90.00
_cell.angle_beta   90.00
_cell.angle_gamma   90.00
#
_symmetry.space_group_name_H-M   'P 1'
#
loop_
_entity.id
_entity.type
_entity.pdbx_description
1 polymer ?
#
loop_
_entity_poly.entity_id
_entity_poly.type
_entity_poly.pdbx_seq_one_letter_code
_entity_poly.pdbx_strand_id
1 'polypeptide(L)'
;NKKPGLGGRLTIKQRRFVDAYIRNGGNGTGAVFDAGYETDSERSAQVIASQNLKKPVIMLALEEAGYVDCGLIDTERIEKVRSFSGKVQGIGSREERAAFLTSVYENESHPIGARLRAVELVCKMYGDFLEKVVIQEKPVEMPIINFIYPDDE
;
A
#
# COMPACT_ATOMS: atom_id res chain seq x y z
N ASN A 1 -3.44 -28.19 -23.00
CA ASN A 1 -2.74 -26.98 -23.52
C ASN A 1 -3.20 -25.72 -22.80
N LYS A 2 -2.62 -25.41 -21.63
CA LYS A 2 -2.84 -24.11 -20.95
C LYS A 2 -2.02 -23.04 -21.68
N LYS A 3 -2.69 -22.09 -22.32
CA LYS A 3 -2.03 -20.96 -23.01
C LYS A 3 -1.32 -20.08 -21.96
N PRO A 4 -0.06 -19.64 -22.20
CA PRO A 4 0.66 -18.76 -21.29
C PRO A 4 -0.09 -17.43 -21.16
N GLY A 5 -0.54 -17.08 -19.95
CA GLY A 5 -1.25 -15.83 -19.67
C GLY A 5 -2.48 -15.92 -18.74
N LEU A 6 -2.91 -17.13 -18.35
CA LEU A 6 -4.08 -17.34 -17.48
C LEU A 6 -3.82 -17.12 -15.97
N GLY A 7 -2.65 -16.58 -15.58
CA GLY A 7 -2.22 -16.44 -14.18
C GLY A 7 -2.17 -15.01 -13.64
N GLY A 8 -2.92 -14.06 -14.22
CA GLY A 8 -2.93 -12.66 -13.79
C GLY A 8 -1.65 -11.85 -14.05
N ARG A 9 -0.60 -12.48 -14.61
CA ARG A 9 0.70 -11.84 -14.90
C ARG A 9 0.85 -11.54 -16.39
N LEU A 10 1.40 -10.36 -16.70
CA LEU A 10 1.77 -9.98 -18.06
C LEU A 10 2.79 -10.95 -18.66
N THR A 11 2.53 -11.40 -19.89
CA THR A 11 3.56 -12.07 -20.71
C THR A 11 4.59 -11.06 -21.21
N ILE A 12 5.75 -11.53 -21.68
CA ILE A 12 6.84 -10.67 -22.17
C ILE A 12 6.36 -9.73 -23.29
N LYS A 13 5.58 -10.23 -24.26
CA LYS A 13 5.04 -9.41 -25.35
C LYS A 13 4.05 -8.35 -24.86
N GLN A 14 3.19 -8.70 -23.90
CA GLN A 14 2.23 -7.75 -23.33
C GLN A 14 2.91 -6.66 -22.50
N ARG A 15 3.99 -7.00 -21.78
CA ARG A 15 4.81 -6.01 -21.09
C ARG A 15 5.45 -5.02 -22.07
N ARG A 16 6.08 -5.55 -23.13
CA ARG A 16 6.65 -4.71 -24.20
C ARG A 16 5.61 -3.81 -24.86
N PHE A 17 4.38 -4.32 -25.05
CA PHE A 17 3.26 -3.53 -25.54
C PHE A 17 2.90 -2.37 -24.61
N VAL A 18 2.76 -2.63 -23.31
CA VAL A 18 2.49 -1.58 -22.31
C VAL A 18 3.60 -0.52 -22.32
N ASP A 19 4.86 -0.95 -22.28
CA ASP A 19 6.01 -0.03 -22.28
C ASP A 19 6.05 0.83 -23.55
N ALA A 20 5.76 0.23 -24.72
CA ALA A 20 5.71 0.94 -25.99
C ALA A 20 4.53 1.91 -26.08
N TYR A 21 3.37 1.49 -25.60
CA TYR A 21 2.14 2.29 -25.59
C TYR A 21 2.29 3.55 -24.71
N ILE A 22 2.95 3.43 -23.57
CA ILE A 22 3.25 4.58 -22.71
C ILE A 22 4.27 5.49 -23.38
N ARG A 23 5.35 4.92 -23.92
CA ARG A 23 6.44 5.67 -24.56
C ARG A 23 5.99 6.46 -25.77
N ASN A 24 5.07 5.91 -26.56
CA ASN A 24 4.59 6.52 -27.79
C ASN A 24 3.33 7.39 -27.59
N GLY A 25 2.94 7.67 -26.34
CA GLY A 25 1.84 8.57 -26.01
C GLY A 25 0.45 8.04 -26.38
N GLY A 26 0.25 6.72 -26.32
CA GLY A 26 -1.07 6.10 -26.52
C GLY A 26 -1.35 5.60 -27.94
N ASN A 27 -0.32 5.50 -28.79
CA ASN A 27 -0.49 4.95 -30.12
C ASN A 27 -0.51 3.40 -30.08
N GLY A 28 -1.72 2.84 -30.14
CA GLY A 28 -1.94 1.40 -30.11
C GLY A 28 -1.26 0.62 -31.23
N THR A 29 -1.39 1.08 -32.48
CA THR A 29 -0.77 0.42 -33.64
C THR A 29 0.75 0.46 -33.56
N GLY A 30 1.33 1.62 -33.23
CA GLY A 30 2.77 1.76 -33.01
C GLY A 30 3.29 0.83 -31.91
N ALA A 31 2.53 0.69 -30.81
CA ALA A 31 2.92 -0.18 -29.70
C ALA A 31 2.92 -1.67 -30.07
N VAL A 32 2.07 -2.10 -31.02
CA VAL A 32 2.06 -3.49 -31.52
C VAL A 32 3.34 -3.80 -32.31
N PHE A 33 3.76 -2.88 -33.18
CA PHE A 33 4.99 -3.04 -33.95
C PHE A 33 6.22 -3.06 -33.04
N ASP A 34 6.32 -2.09 -32.13
CA ASP A 34 7.43 -1.99 -31.17
C ASP A 34 7.51 -3.20 -30.23
N ALA A 35 6.37 -3.80 -29.89
CA ALA A 35 6.31 -4.97 -29.03
C ALA A 35 6.65 -6.29 -29.75
N GLY A 36 6.81 -6.29 -31.08
CA GLY A 36 7.17 -7.47 -31.87
C GLY A 36 6.04 -8.49 -32.01
N TYR A 37 4.81 -8.02 -32.23
CA TYR A 37 3.72 -8.89 -32.66
C TYR A 37 3.88 -9.23 -34.15
N GLU A 38 3.48 -10.45 -34.52
CA GLU A 38 3.47 -10.88 -35.92
C GLU A 38 2.24 -10.29 -36.60
N THR A 39 2.45 -9.30 -37.48
CA THR A 39 1.40 -8.64 -38.24
C THR A 39 1.88 -8.26 -39.63
N ASP A 40 1.11 -8.62 -40.65
CA ASP A 40 1.43 -8.31 -42.04
C ASP A 40 0.84 -6.96 -42.52
N SER A 41 0.03 -6.30 -41.70
CA SER A 41 -0.63 -5.04 -42.06
C SER A 41 -0.94 -4.17 -40.86
N GLU A 42 -1.04 -2.85 -41.10
CA GLU A 42 -1.49 -1.87 -40.10
C GLU A 42 -2.90 -2.18 -39.56
N ARG A 43 -3.78 -2.71 -40.42
CA ARG A 43 -5.12 -3.13 -40.03
C ARG A 43 -5.09 -4.27 -39.03
N SER A 44 -4.22 -5.26 -39.25
CA SER A 44 -3.97 -6.34 -38.29
C SER A 44 -3.42 -5.79 -36.97
N ALA A 45 -2.48 -4.85 -37.03
CA ALA A 45 -1.94 -4.20 -35.83
C ALA A 45 -3.01 -3.43 -35.06
N GLN A 46 -3.94 -2.74 -35.74
CA GLN A 46 -5.04 -2.01 -35.12
C GLN A 46 -5.99 -2.94 -34.37
N VAL A 47 -6.31 -4.10 -34.96
CA VAL A 47 -7.15 -5.12 -34.31
C VAL A 47 -6.45 -5.68 -33.08
N ILE A 48 -5.16 -5.99 -33.17
CA ILE A 48 -4.38 -6.51 -32.03
C ILE A 48 -4.27 -5.46 -30.92
N ALA A 49 -4.02 -4.20 -31.25
CA ALA A 49 -3.98 -3.11 -30.29
C ALA A 49 -5.32 -3.01 -29.53
N SER A 50 -6.43 -2.98 -30.27
CA SER A 50 -7.77 -2.92 -29.69
C SER A 50 -8.09 -4.13 -28.80
N GLN A 51 -7.63 -5.32 -29.19
CA GLN A 51 -7.78 -6.53 -28.37
C GLN A 51 -6.91 -6.48 -27.12
N ASN A 52 -5.67 -5.99 -27.21
CA ASN A 52 -4.75 -5.87 -26.08
C ASN A 52 -5.26 -4.85 -25.06
N LEU A 53 -5.73 -3.69 -25.50
CA LEU A 53 -6.28 -2.66 -24.61
C LEU A 53 -7.54 -3.12 -23.86
N LYS A 54 -8.27 -4.11 -24.38
CA LYS A 54 -9.41 -4.75 -23.68
C LYS A 54 -9.01 -5.88 -22.72
N LYS A 55 -7.73 -6.28 -22.69
CA LYS A 55 -7.28 -7.34 -21.77
C LYS A 55 -7.09 -6.73 -20.38
N PRO A 56 -7.74 -7.26 -19.34
CA PRO A 56 -7.74 -6.61 -18.03
C PRO A 56 -6.36 -6.59 -17.37
N VAL A 57 -5.48 -7.53 -17.68
CA VAL A 57 -4.08 -7.55 -17.21
C VAL A 57 -3.25 -6.41 -17.81
N ILE A 58 -3.54 -6.00 -19.05
CA ILE A 58 -2.87 -4.87 -19.72
C ILE A 58 -3.46 -3.55 -19.18
N MET A 59 -4.78 -3.48 -19.00
CA MET A 59 -5.45 -2.31 -18.41
C MET A 59 -4.92 -2.01 -17.01
N LEU A 60 -4.80 -3.02 -16.16
CA LEU A 60 -4.26 -2.86 -14.81
C LEU A 60 -2.82 -2.32 -14.85
N ALA A 61 -1.99 -2.81 -15.76
CA ALA A 61 -0.61 -2.35 -15.88
C ALA A 61 -0.49 -0.90 -16.37
N LEU A 62 -1.40 -0.46 -17.24
CA LEU A 62 -1.48 0.95 -17.67
C LEU A 62 -1.94 1.85 -16.50
N GLU A 63 -2.92 1.40 -15.72
CA GLU A 63 -3.37 2.10 -14.51
C GLU A 63 -2.24 2.22 -13.47
N GLU A 64 -1.53 1.13 -13.19
CA GLU A 64 -0.39 1.12 -12.26
C GLU A 64 0.77 2.02 -12.70
N ALA A 65 0.96 2.18 -14.01
CA ALA A 65 1.94 3.09 -14.58
C ALA A 65 1.49 4.57 -14.54
N GLY A 66 0.29 4.86 -14.03
CA GLY A 66 -0.26 6.21 -13.97
C GLY A 66 -0.77 6.72 -15.33
N TYR A 67 -0.97 5.83 -16.31
CA TYR A 67 -1.50 6.20 -17.62
C TYR A 67 -3.02 6.36 -17.53
N VAL A 68 -3.46 7.55 -17.15
CA VAL A 68 -4.88 7.90 -17.04
C VAL A 68 -5.31 8.57 -18.34
N ASP A 69 -5.82 7.79 -19.30
CA ASP A 69 -6.37 8.36 -20.54
C ASP A 69 -7.82 7.89 -20.85
N CYS A 70 -8.70 8.90 -20.79
CA CYS A 70 -9.98 9.24 -21.42
C CYS A 70 -11.05 8.21 -21.87
N GLY A 71 -11.15 7.00 -21.34
CA GLY A 71 -12.35 6.15 -21.54
C GLY A 71 -12.12 4.71 -21.98
N LEU A 72 -10.89 4.21 -21.86
CA LEU A 72 -10.56 2.80 -22.04
C LEU A 72 -10.70 1.99 -20.74
N ILE A 73 -10.74 2.64 -19.57
CA ILE A 73 -10.66 2.00 -18.25
C ILE A 73 -12.08 1.71 -17.73
N ASP A 74 -12.60 0.53 -18.06
CA ASP A 74 -13.82 -0.04 -17.48
C ASP A 74 -13.51 -0.61 -16.09
N THR A 75 -13.77 0.17 -15.04
CA THR A 75 -13.41 -0.10 -13.65
C THR A 75 -13.97 -1.42 -13.12
N GLU A 76 -15.19 -1.82 -13.54
CA GLU A 76 -15.84 -3.07 -13.14
C GLU A 76 -15.10 -4.32 -13.68
N ARG A 77 -14.48 -4.23 -14.87
CA ARG A 77 -13.68 -5.32 -15.45
C ARG A 77 -12.38 -5.57 -14.70
N ILE A 78 -11.85 -4.56 -14.03
CA ILE A 78 -10.55 -4.60 -13.34
C ILE A 78 -10.66 -5.28 -11.96
N GLU A 79 -11.81 -5.16 -11.28
CA GLU A 79 -12.03 -5.76 -9.95
C GLU A 79 -11.76 -7.27 -9.93
N LYS A 80 -12.14 -7.99 -10.98
CA LYS A 80 -11.91 -9.45 -11.11
C LYS A 80 -10.44 -9.82 -11.29
N VAL A 81 -9.58 -8.89 -11.74
CA VAL A 81 -8.13 -9.10 -11.84
C VAL A 81 -7.42 -8.61 -10.59
N ARG A 82 -7.93 -7.57 -9.93
CA ARG A 82 -7.45 -7.12 -8.60
C ARG A 82 -7.54 -8.25 -7.57
N SER A 83 -8.61 -9.05 -7.59
CA SER A 83 -8.75 -10.22 -6.72
C SER A 83 -7.77 -11.37 -7.04
N PHE A 84 -7.25 -11.45 -8.27
CA PHE A 84 -6.32 -12.51 -8.69
C PHE A 84 -4.83 -12.08 -8.62
N SER A 85 -4.53 -10.79 -8.74
CA SER A 85 -3.17 -10.27 -8.78
C SER A 85 -2.48 -10.20 -7.41
N GLY A 86 -3.12 -10.65 -6.33
CA GLY A 86 -2.48 -10.76 -5.02
C GLY A 86 -2.09 -9.44 -4.36
N LYS A 87 -2.45 -8.29 -4.94
CA LYS A 87 -2.63 -7.03 -4.19
C LYS A 87 -3.94 -7.12 -3.40
N VAL A 88 -4.03 -8.15 -2.55
CA VAL A 88 -4.74 -7.99 -1.29
C VAL A 88 -4.09 -6.76 -0.68
N GLN A 89 -4.87 -5.74 -0.32
CA GLN A 89 -4.39 -4.76 0.65
C GLN A 89 -4.07 -5.57 1.91
N GLY A 90 -2.86 -6.13 1.97
CA GLY A 90 -2.39 -6.88 3.09
C GLY A 90 -2.48 -5.95 4.28
N ILE A 91 -3.03 -6.44 5.38
CA ILE A 91 -2.87 -5.75 6.66
C ILE A 91 -1.36 -5.74 6.89
N GLY A 92 -0.72 -4.57 6.71
CA GLY A 92 0.73 -4.44 6.82
C GLY A 92 1.21 -4.95 8.17
N SER A 93 2.40 -5.51 8.25
CA SER A 93 2.93 -6.06 9.51
C SER A 93 3.06 -4.96 10.58
N ARG A 94 3.27 -5.34 11.84
CA ARG A 94 3.48 -4.35 12.92
C ARG A 94 4.71 -3.50 12.63
N GLU A 95 5.75 -4.13 12.08
CA GLU A 95 7.02 -3.53 11.70
C GLU A 95 6.85 -2.55 10.53
N GLU A 96 6.07 -2.92 9.50
CA GLU A 96 5.77 -2.04 8.36
C GLU A 96 5.02 -0.79 8.80
N ARG A 97 4.02 -0.94 9.68
CA ARG A 97 3.28 0.20 10.24
C ARG A 97 4.17 1.10 11.08
N ALA A 98 5.07 0.53 11.88
CA ALA A 98 6.02 1.29 12.68
C ALA A 98 7.00 2.06 11.79
N ALA A 99 7.56 1.43 10.76
CA ALA A 99 8.45 2.06 9.80
C ALA A 99 7.79 3.24 9.07
N PHE A 100 6.54 3.08 8.64
CA PHE A 100 5.77 4.16 8.05
C PHE A 100 5.61 5.34 9.02
N LEU A 101 5.15 5.10 10.25
CA LEU A 101 4.97 6.17 11.23
C LEU A 101 6.29 6.87 11.59
N THR A 102 7.40 6.12 11.65
CA THR A 102 8.75 6.68 11.82
C THR A 102 9.11 7.67 10.72
N SER A 103 8.94 7.27 9.46
CA SER A 103 9.20 8.17 8.34
C SER A 103 8.32 9.43 8.36
N VAL A 104 7.08 9.34 8.88
CA VAL A 104 6.18 10.49 9.01
C VAL A 104 6.65 11.49 10.07
N TYR A 105 7.14 11.05 11.24
CA TYR A 105 7.58 12.00 12.27
C TYR A 105 9.01 12.52 12.07
N GLU A 106 9.86 11.80 11.35
CA GLU A 106 11.20 12.25 10.98
C GLU A 106 11.18 13.32 9.89
N ASN A 107 10.17 13.30 9.01
CA ASN A 107 10.04 14.29 7.95
C ASN A 107 9.61 15.66 8.51
N GLU A 108 10.56 16.59 8.60
CA GLU A 108 10.34 17.96 9.06
C GLU A 108 9.43 18.79 8.16
N SER A 109 9.19 18.36 6.91
CA SER A 109 8.23 19.02 6.01
C SER A 109 6.78 18.85 6.46
N HIS A 110 6.48 17.88 7.33
CA HIS A 110 5.14 17.68 7.85
C HIS A 110 4.84 18.62 9.02
N PRO A 111 3.58 19.07 9.18
CA PRO A 111 3.20 19.90 10.31
C PRO A 111 3.47 19.17 11.62
N ILE A 112 3.94 19.90 12.64
CA ILE A 112 4.36 19.31 13.92
C ILE A 112 3.28 18.45 14.57
N GLY A 113 2.00 18.81 14.41
CA GLY A 113 0.88 18.00 14.90
C GLY A 113 0.81 16.60 14.28
N ALA A 114 1.07 16.47 12.97
CA ALA A 114 1.10 15.17 12.30
C ALA A 114 2.28 14.30 12.80
N ARG A 115 3.43 14.94 13.03
CA ARG A 115 4.64 14.29 13.56
C ARG A 115 4.42 13.78 14.99
N LEU A 116 3.89 14.62 15.87
CA LEU A 116 3.55 14.25 17.25
C LEU A 116 2.53 13.10 17.29
N ARG A 117 1.52 13.13 16.42
CA ARG A 117 0.54 12.04 16.30
C ARG A 117 1.19 10.73 15.85
N ALA A 118 2.12 10.78 14.90
CA ALA A 118 2.81 9.59 14.45
C ALA A 118 3.67 8.97 15.57
N VAL A 119 4.39 9.80 16.35
CA VAL A 119 5.14 9.34 17.54
C VAL A 119 4.21 8.70 18.57
N GLU A 120 3.09 9.35 18.90
CA GLU A 120 2.09 8.84 19.86
C GLU A 120 1.58 7.45 19.44
N LEU A 121 1.28 7.26 18.15
CA LEU A 121 0.81 5.99 17.62
C LEU A 121 1.88 4.89 17.69
N VAL A 122 3.15 5.21 17.44
CA VAL A 122 4.25 4.24 17.61
C VAL A 122 4.36 3.79 19.06
N CYS A 123 4.36 4.72 20.01
CA CYS A 123 4.43 4.39 21.44
C CYS A 123 3.23 3.55 21.91
N LYS A 124 2.01 3.85 21.41
CA LYS A 124 0.82 3.02 21.66
C LYS A 124 0.95 1.63 21.06
N MET A 125 1.53 1.52 19.86
CA MET A 125 1.79 0.22 19.24
C MET A 125 2.76 -0.62 20.07
N TYR A 126 3.72 -0.03 20.78
CA TYR A 126 4.69 -0.74 21.63
C TYR A 126 4.23 -0.97 23.07
N GLY A 127 3.15 -0.30 23.51
CA GLY A 127 2.65 -0.40 24.87
C GLY A 127 3.46 0.44 25.87
N ASP A 128 4.11 1.51 25.39
CA ASP A 128 4.92 2.41 26.23
C ASP A 128 4.06 3.20 27.22
N PHE A 129 2.74 3.31 26.95
CA PHE A 129 1.78 3.97 27.82
C PHE A 129 1.13 2.99 28.80
N LEU A 130 1.14 3.34 30.08
CA LEU A 130 0.35 2.65 31.11
C LEU A 130 -1.05 3.27 31.16
N GLU A 131 -2.08 2.50 30.83
CA GLU A 131 -3.49 2.96 30.90
C GLU A 131 -4.02 3.06 32.34
N LYS A 132 -3.39 2.36 33.30
CA LYS A 132 -3.75 2.41 34.72
C LYS A 132 -2.50 2.45 35.59
N VAL A 133 -2.49 3.39 36.54
CA VAL A 133 -1.51 3.42 37.63
C VAL A 133 -1.81 2.24 38.54
N VAL A 134 -0.93 1.24 38.58
CA VAL A 134 -0.99 0.18 39.60
C VAL A 134 -0.48 0.78 40.90
N ILE A 135 -1.41 1.26 41.73
CA ILE A 135 -1.09 1.66 43.10
C ILE A 135 -0.70 0.38 43.83
N GLN A 136 0.57 0.23 44.16
CA GLN A 136 0.99 -0.86 45.03
C GLN A 136 0.35 -0.62 46.41
N GLU A 137 -0.62 -1.46 46.79
CA GLU A 137 -1.26 -1.48 48.11
C GLU A 137 -0.27 -1.94 49.19
N LYS A 138 0.93 -1.36 49.27
CA LYS A 138 1.69 -1.47 50.50
C LYS A 138 0.97 -0.58 51.51
N PRO A 139 0.41 -1.14 52.59
CA PRO A 139 -0.24 -0.34 53.61
C PRO A 139 0.78 0.68 54.12
N VAL A 140 0.40 1.95 54.11
CA VAL A 140 1.22 3.01 54.69
C VAL A 140 1.28 2.73 56.19
N GLU A 141 2.42 2.27 56.68
CA GLU A 141 2.63 2.09 58.12
C GLU A 141 2.63 3.48 58.78
N MET A 142 1.55 3.79 59.50
CA MET A 142 1.50 5.03 60.28
C MET A 142 2.47 4.93 61.46
N PRO A 143 3.33 5.93 61.69
CA PRO A 143 4.23 5.91 62.83
C PRO A 143 3.43 5.93 64.13
N ILE A 144 3.73 4.99 65.02
CA ILE A 144 3.16 4.97 66.37
C ILE A 144 3.89 6.05 67.19
N ILE A 145 3.16 7.08 67.60
CA ILE A 145 3.67 8.11 68.50
C ILE A 145 3.33 7.72 69.93
N ASN A 146 4.34 7.30 70.70
CA ASN A 146 4.19 7.05 72.13
C ASN A 146 4.30 8.36 72.90
N PHE A 147 3.21 8.76 73.54
CA PHE A 147 3.23 9.85 74.52
C PHE A 147 3.64 9.28 75.87
N ILE A 148 4.80 9.70 76.37
CA ILE A 148 5.24 9.43 77.75
C ILE A 148 4.70 10.60 78.58
N TYR A 149 3.70 10.32 79.40
CA TYR A 149 3.25 11.27 80.41
C TYR A 149 4.16 11.12 81.64
N PRO A 150 4.80 12.20 82.12
CA PRO A 150 5.41 12.18 83.43
C PRO A 150 4.30 12.05 84.48
N ASP A 151 4.45 11.11 85.42
CA ASP A 151 3.52 10.96 86.54
C ASP A 151 3.41 12.30 87.29
N ASP A 152 2.18 12.76 87.49
CA ASP A 152 1.85 14.00 88.20
C ASP A 152 2.37 13.91 89.66
N GLU A 153 3.36 14.76 90.02
CA GLU A 153 3.79 15.05 91.40
C GLU A 153 2.82 15.99 92.13
#